data_AF-A0A9X4GKE2-F1
#
_entry.id   AF-A0A9X4GKE2-F1
#
_cell.length_a   1.000
_cell.length_b   1.000
_cell.length_c   1.000
_cell.angle_alpha   90.00
_cell.angle_beta   90.00
_cell.angle_gamma   90.00
#
_symmetry.space_group_name_H-M   'P 1'
#
loop_
_entity.id
_entity.type
_entity.pdbx_description
1 polymer ?
#
loop_
_entity_poly.entity_id
_entity_poly.type
_entity_poly.pdbx_seq_one_letter_code
_entity_poly.pdbx_strand_id
1 'polypeptide(L)'
;MLDCSQFVGLTEKYDVGLDELLAEIQGYGFMEISDIKYFISVMARLNPTACEYLYIREKLALCLINHDNGADYFIPLRHLVASLNYFLRELRGCSQTE
;
A
#
# COMPACT_ATOMS: atom_id res chain seq x y z
N MET A 1 24.67 0.31 -16.16
CA MET A 1 23.34 0.22 -16.80
C MET A 1 22.80 -1.16 -16.46
N LEU A 2 22.16 -1.28 -15.29
CA LEU A 2 21.62 -2.55 -14.82
C LEU A 2 20.22 -2.76 -15.41
N ASP A 3 19.98 -4.01 -15.78
CA ASP A 3 18.81 -4.52 -16.50
C ASP A 3 17.56 -4.51 -15.61
N CYS A 4 16.48 -3.90 -16.09
CA CYS A 4 15.16 -3.89 -15.44
C CYS A 4 14.60 -5.30 -15.18
N SER A 5 15.18 -6.35 -15.77
CA SER A 5 14.78 -7.74 -15.54
C SER A 5 15.12 -8.26 -14.13
N GLN A 6 16.02 -7.61 -13.38
CA GLN A 6 16.31 -7.99 -11.98
C GLN A 6 15.29 -7.47 -10.96
N PHE A 7 14.43 -6.53 -11.34
CA PHE A 7 13.33 -6.04 -10.49
C PHE A 7 12.19 -7.06 -10.33
N VAL A 8 12.09 -8.02 -11.26
CA VAL A 8 11.01 -9.03 -11.28
C VAL A 8 11.21 -10.12 -10.22
N GLY A 9 12.44 -10.33 -9.73
CA GLY A 9 12.77 -11.44 -8.82
C GLY A 9 12.64 -11.13 -7.32
N LEU A 10 12.53 -9.86 -6.93
CA LEU A 10 12.37 -9.47 -5.51
C LEU A 10 10.91 -9.17 -5.14
N THR A 11 10.04 -8.98 -6.13
CA THR A 11 8.60 -8.71 -5.93
C THR A 11 7.82 -9.98 -5.58
N GLU A 12 8.30 -11.17 -5.91
CA GLU A 12 7.55 -12.43 -5.67
C GLU A 12 7.28 -12.75 -4.19
N LYS A 13 7.91 -12.07 -3.23
CA LYS A 13 7.76 -12.38 -1.79
C LYS A 13 6.92 -11.36 -0.99
N TYR A 14 6.65 -10.17 -1.55
CA TYR A 14 5.94 -9.08 -0.87
C TYR A 14 5.10 -8.22 -1.82
N ASP A 15 4.66 -8.77 -2.95
CA ASP A 15 3.70 -8.09 -3.82
C ASP A 15 2.34 -8.05 -3.09
N VAL A 16 2.11 -7.00 -2.30
CA VAL A 16 0.77 -6.73 -1.75
C VAL A 16 -0.07 -6.27 -2.93
N GLY A 17 -0.68 -7.24 -3.62
CA GLY A 17 -1.53 -6.98 -4.77
C GLY A 17 -2.65 -6.00 -4.38
N LEU A 18 -3.02 -5.11 -5.32
CA LEU A 18 -4.12 -4.17 -5.07
C LEU A 18 -5.43 -4.88 -4.71
N ASP A 19 -5.63 -6.10 -5.20
CA ASP A 19 -6.79 -6.94 -4.87
C ASP A 19 -6.78 -7.42 -3.41
N GLU A 20 -5.61 -7.84 -2.89
CA GLU A 20 -5.45 -8.21 -1.49
C GLU A 20 -5.66 -7.00 -0.58
N LEU A 21 -5.08 -5.86 -0.96
CA LEU A 21 -5.27 -4.61 -0.24
C LEU A 21 -6.75 -4.19 -0.22
N LEU A 22 -7.44 -4.35 -1.35
CA LEU A 22 -8.88 -4.06 -1.46
C LEU A 22 -9.71 -4.98 -0.56
N ALA A 23 -9.37 -6.27 -0.50
CA ALA A 23 -10.04 -7.23 0.36
C ALA A 23 -9.91 -6.89 1.85
N GLU A 24 -8.74 -6.40 2.27
CA GLU A 24 -8.48 -5.95 3.65
C GLU A 24 -9.30 -4.71 4.03
N ILE A 25 -9.49 -3.77 3.09
CA ILE A 25 -10.16 -2.49 3.39
C ILE A 25 -11.66 -2.49 3.05
N GLN A 26 -12.21 -3.57 2.47
CA GLN A 26 -13.58 -3.57 1.96
C GLN A 26 -14.63 -3.29 3.05
N GLY A 27 -14.39 -3.75 4.28
CA GLY A 27 -15.30 -3.61 5.41
C GLY A 27 -15.37 -2.22 6.05
N TYR A 28 -14.51 -1.28 5.65
CA TYR A 28 -14.45 0.05 6.26
C TYR A 28 -15.24 1.09 5.45
N GLY A 29 -15.99 1.92 6.18
CA GLY A 29 -16.90 2.94 5.65
C GLY A 29 -16.40 4.38 5.73
N PHE A 30 -15.09 4.59 5.91
CA PHE A 30 -14.50 5.93 6.01
C PHE A 30 -14.28 6.57 4.64
N MET A 31 -14.23 7.90 4.59
CA MET A 31 -14.05 8.63 3.32
C MET A 31 -12.69 8.33 2.69
N GLU A 32 -11.63 8.28 3.48
CA GLU A 32 -10.27 7.97 3.04
C GLU A 32 -10.19 6.55 2.45
N ILE A 33 -10.91 5.60 3.04
CA ILE A 33 -11.00 4.24 2.50
C ILE A 33 -11.79 4.23 1.19
N SER A 34 -12.84 5.04 1.09
CA SER A 34 -13.62 5.18 -0.14
C SER A 34 -12.77 5.75 -1.28
N ASP A 35 -11.92 6.73 -0.99
CA ASP A 35 -10.93 7.27 -1.94
C ASP A 35 -9.97 6.18 -2.42
N ILE A 36 -9.45 5.33 -1.51
CA ILE A 36 -8.56 4.22 -1.88
C ILE A 36 -9.29 3.21 -2.77
N LYS A 37 -10.51 2.79 -2.39
CA LYS A 37 -11.32 1.85 -3.19
C LYS A 37 -11.55 2.38 -4.59
N TYR A 38 -11.92 3.65 -4.71
CA TYR A 38 -12.10 4.31 -6.00
C TYR A 38 -10.78 4.35 -6.79
N PHE A 39 -9.68 4.76 -6.15
CA PHE A 39 -8.36 4.80 -6.77
C PHE A 39 -7.94 3.43 -7.32
N ILE A 40 -8.07 2.37 -6.54
CA ILE A 40 -7.78 0.99 -6.97
C ILE A 40 -8.67 0.61 -8.14
N SER A 41 -9.98 0.90 -8.10
CA SER A 41 -10.89 0.56 -9.19
C SER A 41 -10.52 1.20 -10.53
N VAL A 42 -9.94 2.41 -10.48
CA VAL A 42 -9.44 3.12 -11.67
C VAL A 42 -8.08 2.58 -12.12
N MET A 43 -7.23 2.20 -11.15
CA MET A 43 -5.86 1.73 -11.39
C MET A 43 -5.73 0.21 -11.64
N ALA A 44 -6.79 -0.58 -11.44
CA ALA A 44 -6.77 -2.06 -11.49
C ALA A 44 -6.29 -2.68 -12.82
N ARG A 45 -6.04 -1.86 -13.85
CA ARG A 45 -5.48 -2.29 -15.15
C ARG A 45 -3.99 -1.99 -15.30
N LEU A 46 -3.37 -1.37 -14.30
CA LEU A 46 -1.99 -0.92 -14.32
C LEU A 46 -1.18 -1.63 -13.23
N ASN A 47 0.09 -1.88 -13.50
CA ASN A 47 1.03 -2.30 -12.46
C ASN A 47 1.32 -1.10 -11.56
N PRO A 48 0.93 -1.12 -10.27
CA PRO A 48 1.17 0.00 -9.37
C PRO A 48 2.67 0.23 -9.17
N THR A 49 3.10 1.48 -9.22
CA THR A 49 4.45 1.88 -8.88
C THR A 49 4.53 2.28 -7.42
N ALA A 50 5.74 2.66 -6.96
CA ALA A 50 5.95 3.19 -5.61
C ALA A 50 5.01 4.37 -5.28
N CYS A 51 4.65 5.20 -6.27
CA CYS A 51 3.77 6.36 -6.07
C CYS A 51 2.34 5.95 -5.70
N GLU A 52 1.78 4.94 -6.37
CA GLU A 52 0.44 4.41 -6.07
C GLU A 52 0.39 3.86 -4.65
N TYR A 53 1.38 3.05 -4.26
CA TYR A 53 1.48 2.53 -2.89
C TYR A 53 1.70 3.65 -1.84
N LEU A 54 2.44 4.71 -2.20
CA LEU A 54 2.62 5.87 -1.36
C LEU A 54 1.30 6.59 -1.10
N TYR A 55 0.48 6.79 -2.14
CA TYR A 55 -0.84 7.40 -2.05
C TYR A 55 -1.76 6.60 -1.13
N ILE A 56 -1.84 5.28 -1.35
CA ILE A 56 -2.67 4.38 -0.54
C ILE A 56 -2.26 4.45 0.94
N ARG A 57 -0.95 4.39 1.20
CA ARG A 57 -0.40 4.47 2.55
C ARG A 57 -0.73 5.80 3.24
N GLU A 58 -0.64 6.93 2.54
CA GLU A 58 -1.02 8.24 3.10
C GLU A 58 -2.52 8.31 3.43
N LYS A 59 -3.39 7.76 2.57
CA LYS A 59 -4.84 7.71 2.84
C LYS A 59 -5.17 6.82 4.03
N LEU A 60 -4.52 5.66 4.16
CA LEU A 60 -4.68 4.79 5.34
C LEU A 60 -4.20 5.48 6.62
N ALA A 61 -3.06 6.17 6.57
CA ALA A 61 -2.54 6.92 7.71
C ALA A 61 -3.51 8.04 8.12
N LEU A 62 -4.07 8.78 7.17
CA LEU A 62 -5.08 9.80 7.43
C LEU A 62 -6.35 9.21 8.07
N CYS A 63 -6.81 8.06 7.58
CA CYS A 63 -7.94 7.34 8.17
C CYS A 63 -7.69 7.00 9.64
N LEU A 64 -6.49 6.49 9.96
CA LEU A 64 -6.12 6.18 11.35
C LEU A 64 -6.02 7.45 12.20
N ILE A 65 -5.41 8.53 11.70
CA ILE A 65 -5.33 9.81 12.42
C ILE A 65 -6.71 10.34 12.80
N ASN A 66 -7.70 10.22 11.91
CA ASN A 66 -9.03 10.81 12.09
C ASN A 66 -9.98 9.92 12.91
N HIS A 67 -9.83 8.60 12.86
CA HIS A 67 -10.84 7.67 13.35
C HIS A 67 -10.33 6.64 14.36
N ASP A 68 -9.03 6.36 14.41
CA ASP A 68 -8.49 5.35 15.30
C ASP A 68 -8.62 5.79 16.77
N ASN A 69 -9.42 5.04 17.52
CA ASN A 69 -9.69 5.28 18.93
C ASN A 69 -8.99 4.28 19.86
N GLY A 70 -8.07 3.47 19.34
CA GLY A 70 -7.40 2.43 20.11
C GLY A 70 -8.00 1.03 19.95
N ALA A 71 -9.24 0.90 19.47
CA ALA A 71 -9.96 -0.37 19.44
C ALA A 71 -9.40 -1.39 18.45
N ASP A 72 -9.66 -2.67 18.72
CA ASP A 72 -9.20 -3.80 17.91
C ASP A 72 -9.69 -3.72 16.45
N TYR A 73 -10.81 -3.03 16.21
CA TYR A 73 -11.32 -2.73 14.88
C TYR A 73 -10.27 -2.11 13.94
N PHE A 74 -9.32 -1.34 14.47
CA PHE A 74 -8.29 -0.65 13.67
C PHE A 74 -6.98 -1.45 13.53
N ILE A 75 -6.83 -2.60 14.21
CA ILE A 75 -5.61 -3.43 14.13
C ILE A 75 -5.25 -3.78 12.67
N PRO A 76 -6.19 -4.23 11.82
CA PRO A 76 -5.85 -4.57 10.43
C PRO A 76 -5.34 -3.36 9.65
N LEU A 77 -5.95 -2.18 9.82
CA LEU A 77 -5.48 -0.95 9.15
C LEU A 77 -4.09 -0.52 9.62
N ARG A 78 -3.79 -0.63 10.92
CA ARG A 78 -2.45 -0.37 11.46
C ARG A 78 -1.41 -1.31 10.87
N HIS A 79 -1.75 -2.60 10.78
CA HIS A 79 -0.88 -3.62 10.16
C HIS A 79 -0.63 -3.30 8.69
N LEU A 80 -1.67 -2.94 7.94
CA LEU A 80 -1.56 -2.59 6.54
C LEU A 80 -0.64 -1.39 6.30
N VAL A 81 -0.76 -0.34 7.11
CA VAL A 81 0.16 0.81 7.07
C VAL A 81 1.60 0.40 7.39
N ALA A 82 1.82 -0.47 8.37
CA ALA A 82 3.14 -0.98 8.72
C ALA A 82 3.76 -1.79 7.57
N SER A 83 2.98 -2.67 6.93
CA SER A 83 3.41 -3.45 5.76
C SER A 83 3.79 -2.55 4.59
N LEU A 84 2.98 -1.54 4.27
CA LEU A 84 3.29 -0.59 3.20
C LEU A 84 4.53 0.26 3.52
N ASN A 85 4.74 0.66 4.78
CA ASN A 85 5.95 1.37 5.19
C ASN A 85 7.21 0.52 4.99
N TYR A 86 7.13 -0.78 5.29
CA TYR A 86 8.22 -1.71 5.05
C TYR A 86 8.52 -1.84 3.56
N PHE A 87 7.50 -2.14 2.76
CA PHE A 87 7.61 -2.26 1.30
C PHE A 87 8.20 -1.00 0.64
N LEU A 88 7.67 0.18 0.96
CA LEU A 88 8.15 1.46 0.41
C LEU A 88 9.60 1.78 0.82
N ARG A 89 10.04 1.30 1.99
CA ARG A 89 11.43 1.45 2.44
C ARG A 89 12.36 0.54 1.64
N GLU A 90 11.97 -0.69 1.36
CA GLU A 90 12.76 -1.61 0.53
C GLU A 90 12.96 -1.04 -0.88
N LEU A 91 11.91 -0.46 -1.48
CA LEU A 91 12.01 0.20 -2.78
C LEU A 91 13.02 1.36 -2.80
N ARG A 92 13.15 2.11 -1.70
CA ARG A 92 14.14 3.20 -1.56
C ARG A 92 15.56 2.69 -1.32
N GLY A 93 15.71 1.52 -0.70
CA GLY A 93 17.01 0.89 -0.43
C GLY A 93 17.72 0.42 -1.69
N CYS A 94 16.99 0.12 -2.78
CA CYS A 94 17.55 -0.26 -4.08
C CYS A 94 18.14 0.91 -4.89
N SER A 95 17.96 2.16 -4.46
CA SER A 95 18.41 3.36 -5.21
C SER A 95 19.82 3.85 -4.82
N GLN A 96 20.52 3.16 -3.91
CA GLN A 96 21.82 3.61 -3.38
C GLN A 96 22.90 2.53 -3.50
N THR A 97 23.39 2.32 -4.73
CA THR A 97 24.77 1.86 -4.98
C THR A 97 25.26 2.57 -6.23
N GLU A 98 25.85 3.75 -6.05
CA GLU A 98 26.80 4.35 -7.00
C GLU A 98 28.23 4.03 -6.54
#